data_AF-A0A5N5CVV2-F1
#
_entry.id   AF-A0A5N5CVV2-F1
#
_cell.length_a   1.000
_cell.length_b   1.000
_cell.length_c   1.000
_cell.angle_alpha   90.00
_cell.angle_beta   90.00
_cell.angle_gamma   90.00
#
_symmetry.space_group_name_H-M   'P 1'
#
loop_
_entity.id
_entity.type
_entity.pdbx_description
1 polymer ?
#
loop_
_entity_poly.entity_id
_entity_poly.type
_entity_poly.pdbx_seq_one_letter_code
_entity_poly.pdbx_strand_id
1 'polypeptide(L)'
;MCAAVLGQHTPSTVKINGNTVNFGSHAPNGLFSAAGPTLDSDYILLQTKTDLSKAELRELNELGADLQEYYGQEIYLFHYTPTSLKPLLEKGFVLNAVPYQKGLKINSHLKQTKVANPQSTETIHVVLHERKSEEVNKIITDLASRAGLDKSDVTVDGNKIEMTVSTSKLDALADMDSVRTIEQVPEKVIFNNVARDIMSANVILNDTSYTGKGQTVAVADTGLDTGNIDTIHPAFKGRVKDLIPLGWSGHSEDKIGHGTHVCGSVLGGQVTGHDKTLQGALDAYGPSPDPLYTFSSGTSMATPLVSGCAAVLREVLVNNGIEKPSAALLKALLINGAFTLHHAHSAKEGFGRVNLNNAIILPNKTEHAGFVEGRPLKDRGESRTIALTIPPASALEAKEASASDNVVTLKVTLVYTDRPGEGLQNDLNLIVKTPDGIERHGNMGTAEEFDRYNNVEQIVWRDIPQGKVEVTVRAARVLTNQQDYALVWRVIKGEE
;
A
#
# COMPACT_ATOMS: atom_id res chain seq x y z
N MET A 1 2.41 46.92 -14.85
CA MET A 1 3.38 46.03 -15.52
C MET A 1 4.58 45.84 -14.61
N CYS A 2 4.60 44.75 -13.85
CA CYS A 2 5.80 44.23 -13.21
C CYS A 2 5.77 42.71 -13.35
N ALA A 3 6.91 42.17 -13.74
CA ALA A 3 7.07 40.87 -14.35
C ALA A 3 6.77 39.71 -13.40
N ALA A 4 6.25 38.63 -14.00
CA ALA A 4 6.09 37.34 -13.38
C ALA A 4 7.43 36.83 -12.83
N VAL A 5 7.46 36.54 -11.53
CA VAL A 5 8.47 35.64 -10.97
C VAL A 5 8.01 34.24 -11.35
N LEU A 6 8.63 33.68 -12.39
CA LEU A 6 8.56 32.26 -12.71
C LEU A 6 8.96 31.48 -11.45
N GLY A 7 8.02 30.71 -10.91
CA GLY A 7 8.29 29.76 -9.84
C GLY A 7 9.42 28.84 -10.28
N GLN A 8 10.51 28.84 -9.51
CA GLN A 8 11.52 27.80 -9.63
C GLN A 8 10.84 26.49 -9.24
N HIS A 9 10.50 25.66 -10.23
CA HIS A 9 10.15 24.27 -9.98
C HIS A 9 11.34 23.62 -9.26
N THR A 10 11.16 23.26 -8.00
CA THR A 10 12.07 22.40 -7.24
C THR A 10 12.28 21.11 -8.04
N PRO A 11 13.50 20.55 -8.11
CA PRO A 11 13.74 19.31 -8.85
C PRO A 11 12.86 18.19 -8.28
N SER A 12 12.09 17.53 -9.13
CA SER A 12 11.37 16.31 -8.76
C SER A 12 12.40 15.19 -8.61
N THR A 13 12.61 14.71 -7.39
CA THR A 13 13.49 13.59 -7.08
C THR A 13 12.66 12.34 -6.80
N VAL A 14 12.72 11.35 -7.69
CA VAL A 14 12.04 10.05 -7.54
C VAL A 14 13.05 8.92 -7.29
N LYS A 15 12.65 7.88 -6.56
CA LYS A 15 13.46 6.66 -6.41
C LYS A 15 12.95 5.56 -7.33
N ILE A 16 13.78 5.12 -8.27
CA ILE A 16 13.48 4.00 -9.17
C ILE A 16 14.47 2.87 -8.88
N ASN A 17 13.96 1.73 -8.40
CA ASN A 17 14.77 0.59 -7.94
C ASN A 17 15.90 1.01 -6.96
N GLY A 18 15.57 1.88 -6.00
CA GLY A 18 16.53 2.43 -5.03
C GLY A 18 17.50 3.49 -5.59
N ASN A 19 17.44 3.81 -6.88
CA ASN A 19 18.26 4.85 -7.51
C ASN A 19 17.53 6.19 -7.49
N THR A 20 18.21 7.24 -7.05
CA THR A 20 17.70 8.61 -7.08
C THR A 20 17.77 9.17 -8.50
N VAL A 21 16.62 9.60 -9.03
CA VAL A 21 16.49 10.22 -10.35
C VAL A 21 15.99 11.64 -10.19
N ASN A 22 16.72 12.61 -10.76
CA ASN A 22 16.35 14.02 -10.73
C ASN A 22 15.81 14.43 -12.10
N PHE A 23 14.52 14.76 -12.15
CA PHE A 23 13.89 15.39 -13.31
C PHE A 23 13.91 16.91 -13.09
N GLY A 24 15.01 17.55 -13.49
CA GLY A 24 15.18 19.02 -13.42
C GLY A 24 15.33 19.62 -14.82
N SER A 25 14.98 20.90 -14.96
CA SER A 25 14.98 21.60 -16.26
C SER A 25 16.36 21.69 -16.93
N HIS A 26 17.46 21.47 -16.22
CA HIS A 26 18.80 21.22 -16.75
C HIS A 26 19.48 20.27 -15.75
N ALA A 27 19.65 18.99 -16.06
CA ALA A 27 20.37 18.08 -15.16
C ALA A 27 21.88 18.40 -15.15
N PRO A 28 22.47 18.93 -14.05
CA PRO A 28 23.91 18.95 -13.89
C PRO A 28 24.33 17.58 -13.32
N ASN A 29 25.41 17.01 -13.84
CA ASN A 29 25.98 15.70 -13.48
C ASN A 29 25.40 14.50 -14.24
N GLY A 30 25.62 14.46 -15.56
CA GLY A 30 26.16 13.27 -16.24
C GLY A 30 25.34 11.97 -16.26
N LEU A 31 24.13 11.92 -15.71
CA LEU A 31 23.18 10.79 -15.85
C LEU A 31 22.27 10.94 -17.08
N PHE A 32 22.25 12.12 -17.69
CA PHE A 32 21.51 12.38 -18.92
C PHE A 32 22.47 12.99 -19.94
N SER A 33 23.03 12.18 -20.84
CA SER A 33 23.58 12.76 -22.07
C SER A 33 22.41 13.20 -22.93
N ALA A 34 22.43 14.45 -23.39
CA ALA A 34 21.50 14.98 -24.37
C ALA A 34 21.29 13.94 -25.50
N ALA A 35 20.02 13.68 -25.80
CA ALA A 35 19.60 12.68 -26.76
C ALA A 35 20.40 12.79 -28.08
N GLY A 36 21.13 11.73 -28.40
CA GLY A 36 21.34 11.37 -29.80
C GLY A 36 19.99 10.97 -30.42
N PRO A 37 19.83 11.00 -31.75
CA PRO A 37 18.55 10.86 -32.44
C PRO A 37 17.90 9.46 -32.39
N THR A 38 18.36 8.56 -31.53
CA THR A 38 17.88 7.18 -31.41
C THR A 38 17.54 6.87 -29.97
N LEU A 39 16.29 6.50 -29.71
CA LEU A 39 15.90 5.81 -28.48
C LEU A 39 16.64 4.46 -28.45
N ASP A 40 17.43 4.22 -27.41
CA ASP A 40 18.17 2.98 -27.16
C ASP A 40 17.37 1.96 -26.32
N SER A 41 16.10 2.26 -26.07
CA SER A 41 15.14 1.44 -25.34
C SER A 41 13.73 1.64 -25.91
N ASP A 42 12.93 0.57 -25.95
CA ASP A 42 11.49 0.65 -26.22
C ASP A 42 10.70 1.09 -24.99
N TYR A 43 11.38 1.52 -23.92
CA TYR A 43 10.75 2.02 -22.69
C TYR A 43 11.23 3.43 -22.38
N ILE A 44 10.30 4.26 -21.91
CA ILE A 44 10.56 5.68 -21.63
C ILE A 44 10.01 6.06 -20.26
N LEU A 45 10.68 6.99 -19.60
CA LEU A 45 10.16 7.72 -18.45
C LEU A 45 9.57 9.04 -18.94
N LEU A 46 8.30 9.27 -18.65
CA LEU A 46 7.56 10.46 -19.02
C LEU A 46 7.09 11.17 -17.75
N GLN A 47 7.37 12.46 -17.65
CA GLN A 47 6.91 13.33 -16.56
C GLN A 47 5.78 14.24 -17.05
N THR A 48 4.69 14.37 -16.30
CA THR A 48 3.58 15.29 -16.58
C THR A 48 3.52 16.44 -15.58
N LYS A 49 2.73 17.47 -15.90
CA LYS A 49 2.52 18.65 -15.05
C LYS A 49 1.68 18.37 -13.80
N THR A 50 0.75 17.42 -13.94
CA THR A 50 -0.20 16.95 -12.94
C THR A 50 -0.46 15.47 -13.19
N ASP A 51 -1.18 14.80 -12.30
CA ASP A 51 -1.62 13.43 -12.53
C ASP A 51 -2.38 13.28 -13.86
N LEU A 52 -2.11 12.19 -14.58
CA LEU A 52 -2.72 11.89 -15.87
C LEU A 52 -4.22 11.63 -15.72
N SER A 53 -5.03 12.45 -16.39
CA SER A 53 -6.45 12.16 -16.57
C SER A 53 -6.66 11.00 -17.56
N LYS A 54 -7.86 10.41 -17.55
CA LYS A 54 -8.23 9.37 -18.52
C LYS A 54 -8.17 9.86 -19.97
N ALA A 55 -8.39 11.15 -20.22
CA ALA A 55 -8.33 11.73 -21.56
C ALA A 55 -6.87 11.85 -22.03
N GLU A 56 -5.98 12.38 -21.18
CA GLU A 56 -4.55 12.52 -21.48
C GLU A 56 -3.88 11.15 -21.68
N LEU A 57 -4.24 10.15 -20.88
CA LEU A 57 -3.74 8.79 -21.07
C LEU A 57 -4.17 8.20 -22.42
N ARG A 58 -5.40 8.47 -22.89
CA ARG A 58 -5.85 8.04 -24.23
C ARG A 58 -5.04 8.71 -25.33
N GLU A 59 -4.74 10.01 -25.20
CA GLU A 59 -3.90 10.72 -26.17
C GLU A 59 -2.48 10.14 -26.25
N LEU A 60 -1.89 9.74 -25.11
CA LEU A 60 -0.58 9.08 -25.10
C LEU A 60 -0.64 7.69 -25.75
N ASN A 61 -1.69 6.92 -25.48
CA ASN A 61 -1.91 5.61 -26.10
C ASN A 61 -2.07 5.71 -27.62
N GLU A 62 -2.77 6.74 -28.12
CA GLU A 62 -2.90 7.01 -29.57
C GLU A 62 -1.56 7.34 -30.24
N LEU A 63 -0.60 7.88 -29.49
CA LEU A 63 0.78 8.10 -29.93
C LEU A 63 1.64 6.83 -29.81
N GLY A 64 1.08 5.72 -29.34
CA GLY A 64 1.79 4.44 -29.17
C GLY A 64 2.56 4.32 -27.86
N ALA A 65 2.30 5.18 -26.87
CA ALA A 65 2.85 5.05 -25.52
C ALA A 65 1.89 4.27 -24.64
N ASP A 66 2.24 3.04 -24.28
CA ASP A 66 1.44 2.15 -23.42
C ASP A 66 1.93 2.19 -21.97
N LEU A 67 1.05 2.58 -21.03
CA LEU A 67 1.43 2.80 -19.64
C LEU A 67 1.78 1.48 -18.95
N GLN A 68 2.98 1.43 -18.37
CA GLN A 68 3.47 0.27 -17.62
C GLN A 68 3.36 0.50 -16.11
N GLU A 69 3.87 1.64 -15.62
CA GLU A 69 4.03 1.87 -14.18
C GLU A 69 4.03 3.37 -13.84
N TYR A 70 3.63 3.71 -12.62
CA TYR A 70 3.76 5.05 -12.06
C TYR A 70 4.81 5.03 -10.94
N TYR A 71 5.81 5.92 -11.03
CA TYR A 71 6.92 5.98 -10.07
C TYR A 71 6.78 7.08 -9.01
N GLY A 72 5.76 7.95 -9.10
CA GLY A 72 5.56 9.09 -8.21
C GLY A 72 6.06 10.40 -8.81
N GLN A 73 5.61 11.54 -8.24
CA GLN A 73 5.93 12.89 -8.72
C GLN A 73 5.66 13.05 -10.22
N GLU A 74 4.48 12.59 -10.65
CA GLU A 74 4.01 12.69 -12.02
C GLU A 74 4.94 12.01 -13.05
N ILE A 75 5.78 11.06 -12.63
CA ILE A 75 6.69 10.30 -13.49
C ILE A 75 6.16 8.89 -13.71
N TYR A 76 6.07 8.50 -14.98
CA TYR A 76 5.47 7.27 -15.46
C TYR A 76 6.44 6.50 -16.36
N LEU A 77 6.41 5.18 -16.31
CA LEU A 77 7.05 4.29 -17.26
C LEU A 77 6.06 3.93 -18.36
N PHE A 78 6.46 4.12 -19.62
CA PHE A 78 5.71 3.70 -20.79
C PHE A 78 6.53 2.74 -21.65
N HIS A 79 5.86 1.80 -22.30
CA HIS A 79 6.37 1.12 -23.48
C HIS A 79 6.09 2.01 -24.70
N TYR A 80 7.12 2.33 -25.48
CA TYR A 80 7.08 3.27 -26.59
C TYR A 80 8.15 2.89 -27.64
N THR A 81 7.72 2.21 -28.69
CA THR A 81 8.56 1.79 -29.82
C THR A 81 8.81 2.84 -30.92
N PRO A 82 8.03 3.95 -31.05
CA PRO A 82 8.34 4.97 -32.05
C PRO A 82 9.71 5.60 -31.80
N THR A 83 10.46 5.92 -32.87
CA THR A 83 11.86 6.36 -32.78
C THR A 83 12.09 7.80 -32.32
N SER A 84 11.02 8.57 -32.08
CA SER A 84 11.10 9.98 -31.69
C SER A 84 10.19 10.29 -30.51
N LEU A 85 10.74 10.98 -29.50
CA LEU A 85 9.99 11.50 -28.35
C LEU A 85 9.24 12.81 -28.64
N LYS A 86 9.48 13.43 -29.81
CA LYS A 86 8.92 14.74 -30.17
C LYS A 86 7.38 14.79 -30.06
N PRO A 87 6.60 13.80 -30.52
CA PRO A 87 5.13 13.84 -30.41
C PRO A 87 4.63 13.87 -28.96
N LEU A 88 5.37 13.23 -28.04
CA LEU A 88 5.03 13.23 -26.62
C LEU A 88 5.37 14.58 -25.98
N LEU A 89 6.55 15.13 -26.29
CA LEU A 89 7.00 16.43 -25.75
C LEU A 89 6.17 17.63 -26.25
N GLU A 90 5.49 17.49 -27.38
CA GLU A 90 4.58 18.52 -27.91
C GLU A 90 3.23 18.56 -27.18
N LYS A 91 2.93 17.58 -26.32
CA LYS A 91 1.71 17.57 -25.50
C LYS A 91 1.81 18.58 -24.38
N GLY A 92 0.82 19.47 -24.29
CA GLY A 92 0.82 20.58 -23.33
C GLY A 92 0.84 20.17 -21.85
N PHE A 93 0.49 18.92 -21.53
CA PHE A 93 0.53 18.35 -20.18
C PHE A 93 1.83 17.57 -19.87
N VAL A 94 2.70 17.34 -20.86
CA VAL A 94 3.99 16.66 -20.68
C VAL A 94 5.07 17.68 -20.33
N LEU A 95 5.82 17.39 -19.27
CA LEU A 95 6.98 18.18 -18.84
C LEU A 95 8.28 17.68 -19.48
N ASN A 96 8.48 16.36 -19.49
CA ASN A 96 9.71 15.76 -19.99
C ASN A 96 9.48 14.30 -20.40
N ALA A 97 10.35 13.77 -21.28
CA ALA A 97 10.38 12.37 -21.64
C ALA A 97 11.83 11.94 -21.95
N VAL A 98 12.25 10.79 -21.45
CA VAL A 98 13.60 10.24 -21.64
C VAL A 98 13.57 8.72 -21.79
N PRO A 99 14.53 8.09 -22.49
CA PRO A 99 14.66 6.62 -22.51
C PRO A 99 14.85 6.05 -21.10
N TYR A 100 14.32 4.85 -20.86
CA TYR A 100 14.50 4.11 -19.62
C TYR A 100 15.90 3.49 -19.57
N GLN A 101 16.81 4.18 -18.90
CA GLN A 101 18.23 3.84 -18.93
C GLN A 101 18.56 2.58 -18.13
N LYS A 102 19.54 1.82 -18.65
CA LYS A 102 20.11 0.62 -17.98
C LYS A 102 20.54 0.86 -16.53
N GLY A 103 21.02 2.07 -16.23
CA GLY A 103 21.43 2.43 -14.88
C GLY A 103 20.28 2.34 -13.87
N LEU A 104 19.03 2.52 -14.29
CA LEU A 104 17.87 2.48 -13.40
C LEU A 104 17.36 1.05 -13.16
N LYS A 105 17.75 0.11 -14.03
CA LYS A 105 17.34 -1.29 -13.94
C LYS A 105 18.02 -2.01 -12.78
N ILE A 106 19.27 -1.68 -12.43
CA ILE A 106 20.01 -2.33 -11.34
C ILE A 106 19.72 -1.65 -10.01
N ASN A 107 19.33 -2.42 -8.99
CA ASN A 107 19.08 -1.90 -7.66
C ASN A 107 20.32 -1.20 -7.08
N SER A 108 20.13 -0.08 -6.39
CA SER A 108 21.25 0.72 -5.87
C SER A 108 22.13 -0.04 -4.86
N HIS A 109 21.58 -1.00 -4.11
CA HIS A 109 22.37 -1.87 -3.24
C HIS A 109 23.28 -2.80 -4.04
N LEU A 110 22.76 -3.47 -5.07
CA LEU A 110 23.55 -4.33 -5.95
C LEU A 110 24.68 -3.56 -6.64
N LYS A 111 24.47 -2.28 -6.99
CA LYS A 111 25.54 -1.42 -7.49
C LYS A 111 26.63 -1.18 -6.46
N GLN A 112 26.27 -0.93 -5.20
CA GLN A 112 27.23 -0.75 -4.12
C GLN A 112 28.02 -2.05 -3.89
N THR A 113 27.35 -3.20 -3.86
CA THR A 113 27.98 -4.52 -3.74
C THR A 113 28.95 -4.79 -4.88
N LYS A 114 28.54 -4.50 -6.13
CA LYS A 114 29.40 -4.60 -7.31
C LYS A 114 30.64 -3.71 -7.22
N VAL A 115 30.50 -2.47 -6.75
CA VAL A 115 31.64 -1.54 -6.57
C VAL A 115 32.58 -2.05 -5.47
N ALA A 116 32.04 -2.57 -4.37
CA ALA A 116 32.82 -3.10 -3.26
C ALA A 116 33.57 -4.39 -3.63
N ASN A 117 32.93 -5.29 -4.36
CA ASN A 117 33.51 -6.54 -4.84
C ASN A 117 32.84 -7.02 -6.13
N PRO A 118 33.40 -6.73 -7.32
CA PRO A 118 32.82 -7.14 -8.61
C PRO A 118 32.72 -8.65 -8.84
N GLN A 119 33.45 -9.46 -8.05
CA GLN A 119 33.44 -10.92 -8.14
C GLN A 119 32.52 -11.57 -7.10
N SER A 120 31.90 -10.78 -6.22
CA SER A 120 30.86 -11.26 -5.31
C SER A 120 29.74 -11.94 -6.11
N THR A 121 29.22 -13.02 -5.58
CA THR A 121 28.11 -13.75 -6.16
C THR A 121 26.85 -13.43 -5.36
N GLU A 122 25.79 -13.02 -6.04
CA GLU A 122 24.52 -12.63 -5.45
C GLU A 122 23.40 -13.43 -6.10
N THR A 123 22.45 -13.89 -5.30
CA THR A 123 21.16 -14.37 -5.81
C THR A 123 20.27 -13.16 -6.07
N ILE A 124 19.80 -13.03 -7.31
CA ILE A 124 19.04 -11.88 -7.81
C ILE A 124 17.71 -12.31 -8.43
N HIS A 125 16.72 -11.42 -8.39
CA HIS A 125 15.54 -11.45 -9.24
C HIS A 125 15.75 -10.49 -10.42
N VAL A 126 15.66 -11.02 -11.64
CA VAL A 126 15.54 -10.25 -12.88
C VAL A 126 14.07 -10.22 -13.26
N VAL A 127 13.47 -9.04 -13.21
CA VAL A 127 12.05 -8.84 -13.53
C VAL A 127 11.93 -8.28 -14.94
N LEU A 128 11.13 -8.94 -15.78
CA LEU A 128 10.84 -8.51 -17.14
C LEU A 128 9.68 -7.50 -17.16
N HIS A 129 9.66 -6.67 -18.19
CA HIS A 129 8.45 -5.91 -18.55
C HIS A 129 7.30 -6.85 -18.93
N GLU A 130 6.05 -6.38 -18.83
CA GLU A 130 4.87 -7.18 -19.17
C GLU A 130 4.86 -7.52 -20.67
N ARG A 131 4.94 -8.82 -21.03
CA ARG A 131 5.05 -9.30 -22.43
C ARG A 131 4.37 -10.66 -22.63
N LYS A 132 4.14 -11.03 -23.90
CA LYS A 132 3.52 -12.33 -24.30
C LYS A 132 4.46 -13.51 -24.03
N SER A 133 3.87 -14.66 -23.66
CA SER A 133 4.58 -15.85 -23.15
C SER A 133 5.59 -16.49 -24.11
N GLU A 134 5.39 -16.40 -25.43
CA GLU A 134 6.22 -17.08 -26.43
C GLU A 134 7.64 -16.50 -26.53
N GLU A 135 7.84 -15.22 -26.21
CA GLU A 135 9.16 -14.57 -26.24
C GLU A 135 9.99 -14.84 -24.98
N VAL A 136 9.33 -15.14 -23.86
CA VAL A 136 9.96 -15.27 -22.53
C VAL A 136 11.01 -16.39 -22.54
N ASN A 137 10.77 -17.50 -23.24
CA ASN A 137 11.72 -18.60 -23.35
C ASN A 137 13.05 -18.22 -24.02
N LYS A 138 12.99 -17.34 -25.03
CA LYS A 138 14.18 -16.81 -25.71
C LYS A 138 14.93 -15.85 -24.79
N ILE A 139 14.19 -14.96 -24.12
CA ILE A 139 14.75 -14.01 -23.15
C ILE A 139 15.47 -14.74 -22.01
N ILE A 140 14.88 -15.80 -21.46
CA ILE A 140 15.51 -16.62 -20.42
C ILE A 140 16.84 -17.22 -20.91
N THR A 141 16.86 -17.72 -22.15
CA THR A 141 18.08 -18.30 -22.75
C THR A 141 19.17 -17.25 -22.92
N ASP A 142 18.81 -16.05 -23.38
CA ASP A 142 19.74 -14.93 -23.54
C ASP A 142 20.24 -14.41 -22.17
N LEU A 143 19.36 -14.36 -21.17
CA LEU A 143 19.70 -13.99 -19.79
C LEU A 143 20.69 -14.98 -19.17
N ALA A 144 20.43 -16.28 -19.27
CA ALA A 144 21.32 -17.33 -18.77
C ALA A 144 22.71 -17.24 -19.43
N SER A 145 22.74 -17.09 -20.76
CA SER A 145 24.00 -16.91 -21.51
C SER A 145 24.79 -15.67 -21.06
N ARG A 146 24.11 -14.52 -20.87
CA ARG A 146 24.74 -13.28 -20.37
C ARG A 146 25.23 -13.41 -18.92
N ALA A 147 24.50 -14.16 -18.10
CA ALA A 147 24.90 -14.50 -16.74
C ALA A 147 26.09 -15.50 -16.69
N GLY A 148 26.35 -16.21 -17.80
CA GLY A 148 27.32 -17.31 -17.83
C GLY A 148 26.80 -18.56 -17.12
N LEU A 149 25.48 -18.78 -17.15
CA LEU A 149 24.78 -19.89 -16.51
C LEU A 149 24.13 -20.79 -17.57
N ASP A 150 23.87 -22.04 -17.20
CA ASP A 150 22.99 -22.89 -17.98
C ASP A 150 21.52 -22.55 -17.69
N LYS A 151 20.64 -22.80 -18.66
CA LYS A 151 19.19 -22.56 -18.48
C LYS A 151 18.59 -23.40 -17.33
N SER A 152 19.23 -24.50 -16.94
CA SER A 152 18.84 -25.29 -15.77
C SER A 152 19.12 -24.61 -14.44
N ASP A 153 20.01 -23.62 -14.40
CA ASP A 153 20.44 -22.93 -13.18
C ASP A 153 19.59 -21.68 -12.87
N VAL A 154 18.57 -21.40 -13.69
CA VAL A 154 17.66 -20.28 -13.52
C VAL A 154 16.27 -20.77 -13.15
N THR A 155 15.66 -20.14 -12.14
CA THR A 155 14.29 -20.44 -11.72
C THR A 155 13.36 -19.37 -12.27
N VAL A 156 12.22 -19.75 -12.82
CA VAL A 156 11.28 -18.83 -13.49
C VAL A 156 9.93 -18.88 -12.80
N ASP A 157 9.44 -17.72 -12.42
CA ASP A 157 8.11 -17.51 -11.83
C ASP A 157 7.44 -16.30 -12.52
N GLY A 158 6.54 -16.58 -13.47
CA GLY A 158 5.91 -15.55 -14.29
C GLY A 158 6.92 -14.72 -15.07
N ASN A 159 6.95 -13.40 -14.83
CA ASN A 159 7.91 -12.46 -15.42
C ASN A 159 9.16 -12.25 -14.57
N LYS A 160 9.35 -13.03 -13.51
CA LYS A 160 10.49 -12.96 -12.60
C LYS A 160 11.40 -14.16 -12.81
N ILE A 161 12.70 -13.90 -12.98
CA ILE A 161 13.73 -14.92 -13.14
C ILE A 161 14.69 -14.80 -11.98
N GLU A 162 14.80 -15.85 -11.17
CA GLU A 162 15.79 -15.97 -10.11
C GLU A 162 17.05 -16.64 -10.64
N MET A 163 18.21 -16.06 -10.33
CA MET A 163 19.51 -16.59 -10.72
C MET A 163 20.59 -16.17 -9.73
N THR A 164 21.63 -16.98 -9.60
CA THR A 164 22.81 -16.65 -8.78
C THR A 164 23.97 -16.29 -9.69
N VAL A 165 24.41 -15.03 -9.65
CA VAL A 165 25.36 -14.47 -10.62
C VAL A 165 26.47 -13.68 -9.95
N SER A 166 27.63 -13.62 -10.60
CA SER A 166 28.65 -12.64 -10.25
C SER A 166 28.13 -11.23 -10.50
N THR A 167 28.34 -10.30 -9.57
CA THR A 167 27.93 -8.90 -9.70
C THR A 167 28.57 -8.20 -10.91
N SER A 168 29.69 -8.73 -11.44
CA SER A 168 30.28 -8.31 -12.72
C SER A 168 29.36 -8.48 -13.92
N LYS A 169 28.36 -9.37 -13.86
CA LYS A 169 27.42 -9.66 -14.95
C LYS A 169 26.19 -8.75 -14.97
N LEU A 170 25.95 -7.95 -13.92
CA LEU A 170 24.74 -7.14 -13.78
C LEU A 170 24.52 -6.16 -14.94
N ASP A 171 25.59 -5.55 -15.47
CA ASP A 171 25.46 -4.63 -16.62
C ASP A 171 25.01 -5.37 -17.89
N ALA A 172 25.55 -6.57 -18.13
CA ALA A 172 25.20 -7.37 -19.30
C ALA A 172 23.72 -7.80 -19.26
N LEU A 173 23.17 -8.03 -18.06
CA LEU A 173 21.75 -8.31 -17.86
C LEU A 173 20.91 -7.04 -18.05
N ALA A 174 21.34 -5.90 -17.48
CA ALA A 174 20.64 -4.62 -17.61
C ALA A 174 20.65 -4.05 -19.05
N ASP A 175 21.62 -4.43 -19.88
CA ASP A 175 21.68 -4.05 -21.29
C ASP A 175 20.55 -4.71 -22.13
N MET A 176 19.83 -5.69 -21.59
CA MET A 176 18.64 -6.24 -22.27
C MET A 176 17.45 -5.32 -22.09
N ASP A 177 16.83 -4.90 -23.20
CA ASP A 177 15.69 -3.99 -23.14
C ASP A 177 14.45 -4.63 -22.49
N SER A 178 14.29 -5.95 -22.61
CA SER A 178 13.23 -6.71 -21.95
C SER A 178 13.31 -6.73 -20.42
N VAL A 179 14.47 -6.42 -19.84
CA VAL A 179 14.65 -6.36 -18.37
C VAL A 179 14.13 -5.03 -17.86
N ARG A 180 13.19 -5.10 -16.91
CA ARG A 180 12.63 -3.96 -16.18
C ARG A 180 13.48 -3.63 -14.97
N THR A 181 13.70 -4.60 -14.08
CA THR A 181 14.51 -4.42 -12.87
C THR A 181 15.37 -5.64 -12.58
N ILE A 182 16.46 -5.39 -11.85
CA ILE A 182 17.34 -6.38 -11.24
C ILE A 182 17.45 -6.01 -9.76
N GLU A 183 17.02 -6.91 -8.90
CA GLU A 183 16.99 -6.72 -7.45
C GLU A 183 17.61 -7.93 -6.73
N GLN A 184 18.18 -7.71 -5.56
CA GLN A 184 18.70 -8.81 -4.74
C GLN A 184 17.52 -9.64 -4.27
N VAL A 185 17.65 -10.97 -4.26
CA VAL A 185 16.68 -11.79 -3.56
C VAL A 185 16.79 -11.44 -2.07
N PRO A 186 15.74 -10.87 -1.46
CA PRO A 186 15.82 -10.47 -0.07
C PRO A 186 16.11 -11.69 0.80
N GLU A 187 17.00 -11.52 1.78
CA GLU A 187 17.24 -12.54 2.81
C GLU A 187 15.90 -12.81 3.51
N LYS A 188 15.44 -14.06 3.46
CA LYS A 188 14.14 -14.46 3.98
C LYS A 188 14.22 -14.52 5.50
N VAL A 189 13.92 -13.40 6.14
CA VAL A 189 13.73 -13.29 7.59
C VAL A 189 12.27 -13.45 7.94
N ILE A 190 11.96 -13.89 9.16
CA ILE A 190 10.58 -13.97 9.65
C ILE A 190 9.88 -12.62 9.35
N PHE A 191 8.77 -12.66 8.63
CA PHE A 191 8.11 -11.44 8.15
C PHE A 191 7.03 -10.95 9.12
N ASN A 192 6.53 -11.76 10.06
CA ASN A 192 5.53 -11.29 11.03
C ASN A 192 6.10 -10.19 11.95
N ASN A 193 7.35 -10.30 12.40
CA ASN A 193 8.02 -9.24 13.19
C ASN A 193 8.28 -7.99 12.34
N VAL A 194 8.68 -8.13 11.08
CA VAL A 194 8.88 -6.99 10.18
C VAL A 194 7.53 -6.31 9.86
N ALA A 195 6.49 -7.09 9.56
CA ALA A 195 5.14 -6.61 9.29
C ALA A 195 4.53 -5.90 10.50
N ARG A 196 4.79 -6.40 11.71
CA ARG A 196 4.37 -5.75 12.97
C ARG A 196 4.90 -4.32 13.07
N ASP A 197 6.15 -4.09 12.69
CA ASP A 197 6.75 -2.76 12.70
C ASP A 197 6.22 -1.89 11.55
N ILE A 198 6.12 -2.45 10.33
CA ILE A 198 5.56 -1.77 9.15
C ILE A 198 4.12 -1.27 9.39
N MET A 199 3.31 -2.07 10.08
CA MET A 199 1.92 -1.74 10.43
C MET A 199 1.81 -0.94 11.73
N SER A 200 2.93 -0.63 12.40
CA SER A 200 2.96 0.04 13.71
C SER A 200 2.08 -0.66 14.75
N ALA A 201 2.09 -2.01 14.74
CA ALA A 201 1.24 -2.85 15.58
C ALA A 201 1.82 -3.10 16.99
N ASN A 202 2.96 -2.48 17.33
CA ASN A 202 3.46 -2.39 18.70
C ASN A 202 2.73 -1.28 19.45
N VAL A 203 1.58 -1.59 20.05
CA VAL A 203 0.75 -0.60 20.73
C VAL A 203 1.05 -0.57 22.23
N ILE A 204 1.56 0.57 22.68
CA ILE A 204 1.78 0.89 24.10
C ILE A 204 1.13 2.25 24.39
N LEU A 205 0.17 2.29 25.31
CA LEU A 205 -0.50 3.53 25.72
C LEU A 205 -0.44 3.63 27.25
N ASN A 206 0.09 4.72 27.79
CA ASN A 206 0.26 4.93 29.24
C ASN A 206 0.91 3.71 29.92
N ASP A 207 2.07 3.29 29.42
CA ASP A 207 2.84 2.11 29.89
C ASP A 207 2.10 0.77 29.81
N THR A 208 0.91 0.73 29.19
CA THR A 208 0.12 -0.50 29.00
C THR A 208 0.29 -1.02 27.59
N SER A 209 0.76 -2.25 27.45
CA SER A 209 0.86 -2.94 26.15
C SER A 209 -0.47 -3.60 25.77
N TYR A 210 -0.91 -3.36 24.54
CA TYR A 210 -2.10 -3.95 23.95
C TYR A 210 -1.70 -5.02 22.93
N THR A 211 -2.34 -6.19 23.01
CA THR A 211 -1.93 -7.40 22.26
C THR A 211 -3.12 -8.16 21.67
N GLY A 212 -4.33 -7.60 21.73
CA GLY A 212 -5.59 -8.28 21.42
C GLY A 212 -6.13 -9.09 22.61
N LYS A 213 -5.67 -8.83 23.84
CA LYS A 213 -6.07 -9.59 25.02
C LYS A 213 -7.58 -9.45 25.25
N GLY A 214 -8.23 -10.57 25.60
CA GLY A 214 -9.67 -10.62 25.82
C GLY A 214 -10.52 -10.58 24.54
N GLN A 215 -9.90 -10.45 23.37
CA GLN A 215 -10.58 -10.57 22.08
C GLN A 215 -10.61 -12.03 21.63
N THR A 216 -11.60 -12.38 20.82
CA THR A 216 -11.67 -13.68 20.13
C THR A 216 -11.74 -13.41 18.64
N VAL A 217 -10.82 -13.98 17.88
CA VAL A 217 -10.81 -13.94 16.41
C VAL A 217 -11.18 -15.32 15.90
N ALA A 218 -12.19 -15.39 15.05
CA ALA A 218 -12.54 -16.62 14.35
C ALA A 218 -11.80 -16.66 13.01
N VAL A 219 -11.12 -17.77 12.73
CA VAL A 219 -10.43 -18.03 11.45
C VAL A 219 -11.08 -19.25 10.81
N ALA A 220 -11.64 -19.07 9.62
CA ALA A 220 -12.20 -20.15 8.81
C ALA A 220 -11.24 -20.43 7.66
N ASP A 221 -10.48 -21.52 7.77
CA ASP A 221 -9.41 -21.89 6.84
C ASP A 221 -9.30 -23.42 6.75
N THR A 222 -8.23 -23.91 6.12
CA THR A 222 -7.91 -25.31 5.82
C THR A 222 -7.80 -26.24 7.03
N GLY A 223 -7.57 -25.69 8.22
CA GLY A 223 -7.43 -26.41 9.48
C GLY A 223 -6.55 -25.63 10.46
N LEU A 224 -6.21 -26.24 11.59
CA LEU A 224 -5.18 -25.73 12.50
C LEU A 224 -4.29 -26.85 13.05
N ASP A 225 -3.04 -26.88 12.57
CA ASP A 225 -1.98 -27.78 13.02
C ASP A 225 -2.47 -29.25 13.17
N THR A 226 -2.30 -29.88 14.33
CA THR A 226 -2.73 -31.27 14.57
C THR A 226 -4.24 -31.43 14.71
N GLY A 227 -5.01 -30.34 14.74
CA GLY A 227 -6.46 -30.37 14.95
C GLY A 227 -6.88 -30.76 16.37
N ASN A 228 -5.93 -30.88 17.30
CA ASN A 228 -6.16 -31.24 18.68
C ASN A 228 -5.44 -30.24 19.60
N ILE A 229 -6.20 -29.58 20.49
CA ILE A 229 -5.71 -28.53 21.39
C ILE A 229 -4.57 -29.02 22.29
N ASP A 230 -4.55 -30.30 22.67
CA ASP A 230 -3.53 -30.86 23.57
C ASP A 230 -2.18 -31.08 22.87
N THR A 231 -2.21 -31.38 21.57
CA THR A 231 -1.02 -31.64 20.74
C THR A 231 -0.72 -30.50 19.78
N ILE A 232 -1.37 -29.36 19.95
CA ILE A 232 -1.28 -28.23 19.02
C ILE A 232 0.09 -27.56 19.07
N HIS A 233 0.47 -26.94 17.96
CA HIS A 233 1.68 -26.16 17.80
C HIS A 233 1.86 -25.19 19.00
N PRO A 234 3.07 -25.10 19.60
CA PRO A 234 3.31 -24.32 20.81
C PRO A 234 2.84 -22.86 20.74
N ALA A 235 2.91 -22.24 19.56
CA ALA A 235 2.41 -20.88 19.32
C ALA A 235 0.91 -20.68 19.63
N PHE A 236 0.10 -21.75 19.64
CA PHE A 236 -1.35 -21.69 19.89
C PHE A 236 -1.76 -22.28 21.24
N LYS A 237 -0.82 -22.83 22.01
CA LYS A 237 -1.11 -23.48 23.29
C LYS A 237 -1.79 -22.49 24.26
N GLY A 238 -2.98 -22.87 24.75
CA GLY A 238 -3.80 -22.04 25.64
C GLY A 238 -4.45 -20.82 24.97
N ARG A 239 -4.42 -20.73 23.63
CA ARG A 239 -4.97 -19.61 22.84
C ARG A 239 -6.12 -20.02 21.91
N VAL A 240 -6.43 -21.31 21.84
CA VAL A 240 -7.54 -21.85 21.04
C VAL A 240 -8.77 -22.01 21.93
N LYS A 241 -9.87 -21.35 21.54
CA LYS A 241 -11.15 -21.44 22.25
C LYS A 241 -12.00 -22.62 21.79
N ASP A 242 -12.02 -22.88 20.49
CA ASP A 242 -12.81 -23.95 19.87
C ASP A 242 -12.22 -24.33 18.51
N LEU A 243 -12.44 -25.57 18.07
CA LEU A 243 -12.09 -26.10 16.76
C LEU A 243 -13.35 -26.70 16.13
N ILE A 244 -13.85 -26.08 15.06
CA ILE A 244 -15.13 -26.43 14.45
C ILE A 244 -14.90 -27.03 13.06
N PRO A 245 -14.96 -28.37 12.90
CA PRO A 245 -14.73 -29.02 11.62
C PRO A 245 -15.96 -28.89 10.70
N LEU A 246 -15.94 -27.90 9.80
CA LEU A 246 -17.02 -27.67 8.83
C LEU A 246 -16.80 -28.40 7.49
N GLY A 247 -15.55 -28.50 7.03
CA GLY A 247 -15.22 -29.11 5.73
C GLY A 247 -15.25 -30.63 5.76
N TRP A 248 -14.67 -31.24 6.80
CA TRP A 248 -14.69 -32.68 7.01
C TRP A 248 -15.03 -32.98 8.47
N SER A 249 -16.20 -33.58 8.70
CA SER A 249 -16.71 -33.85 10.05
C SER A 249 -15.69 -34.62 10.90
N GLY A 250 -15.38 -34.07 12.08
CA GLY A 250 -14.41 -34.64 13.02
C GLY A 250 -12.94 -34.32 12.72
N HIS A 251 -12.64 -33.59 11.65
CA HIS A 251 -11.28 -33.28 11.21
C HIS A 251 -11.04 -31.77 11.20
N SER A 252 -10.18 -31.32 12.12
CA SER A 252 -9.73 -29.91 12.22
C SER A 252 -8.22 -29.78 12.01
N GLU A 253 -7.53 -30.87 11.70
CA GLU A 253 -6.11 -30.86 11.41
C GLU A 253 -5.81 -30.14 10.10
N ASP A 254 -4.69 -29.43 10.06
CA ASP A 254 -4.22 -28.74 8.87
C ASP A 254 -3.17 -29.58 8.15
N LYS A 255 -3.59 -30.27 7.08
CA LYS A 255 -2.70 -31.05 6.22
C LYS A 255 -2.00 -30.21 5.14
N ILE A 256 -2.39 -28.93 5.02
CA ILE A 256 -1.90 -28.01 3.97
C ILE A 256 -0.90 -27.01 4.57
N GLY A 257 -1.13 -26.56 5.80
CA GLY A 257 -0.32 -25.57 6.52
C GLY A 257 -0.79 -24.13 6.35
N HIS A 258 -1.71 -23.87 5.41
CA HIS A 258 -2.20 -22.51 5.13
C HIS A 258 -2.95 -21.93 6.34
N GLY A 259 -3.90 -22.67 6.91
CA GLY A 259 -4.71 -22.21 8.04
C GLY A 259 -3.89 -22.01 9.31
N THR A 260 -2.91 -22.88 9.52
CA THR A 260 -1.93 -22.77 10.61
C THR A 260 -1.10 -21.50 10.47
N HIS A 261 -0.58 -21.23 9.27
CA HIS A 261 0.17 -20.00 8.99
C HIS A 261 -0.70 -18.75 9.16
N VAL A 262 -1.94 -18.76 8.65
CA VAL A 262 -2.90 -17.67 8.81
C VAL A 262 -3.17 -17.38 10.29
N CYS A 263 -3.50 -18.41 11.08
CA CYS A 263 -3.70 -18.27 12.53
C CYS A 263 -2.44 -17.73 13.24
N GLY A 264 -1.25 -18.16 12.79
CA GLY A 264 0.04 -17.68 13.28
C GLY A 264 0.19 -16.16 13.12
N SER A 265 -0.18 -15.62 11.96
CA SER A 265 -0.16 -14.18 11.70
C SER A 265 -1.25 -13.38 12.45
N VAL A 266 -2.36 -14.01 12.83
CA VAL A 266 -3.39 -13.35 13.68
C VAL A 266 -2.91 -13.21 15.13
N LEU A 267 -2.45 -14.30 15.74
CA LEU A 267 -2.32 -14.39 17.21
C LEU A 267 -1.22 -15.33 17.73
N GLY A 268 -0.34 -15.82 16.85
CA GLY A 268 0.73 -16.74 17.22
C GLY A 268 1.58 -16.21 18.37
N GLY A 269 1.70 -16.99 19.44
CA GLY A 269 2.58 -16.68 20.56
C GLY A 269 4.06 -16.85 20.19
N GLN A 270 4.93 -16.15 20.90
CA GLN A 270 6.37 -16.40 20.82
C GLN A 270 6.67 -17.82 21.33
N VAL A 271 7.42 -18.59 20.55
CA VAL A 271 7.93 -19.90 20.94
C VAL A 271 9.38 -19.73 21.36
N THR A 272 9.76 -20.16 22.56
CA THR A 272 11.14 -20.13 23.06
C THR A 272 11.65 -21.54 23.34
N GLY A 273 12.89 -21.82 22.93
CA GLY A 273 13.70 -22.88 23.55
C GLY A 273 13.71 -24.30 22.97
N HIS A 274 13.46 -24.57 21.67
CA HIS A 274 13.54 -25.95 21.16
C HIS A 274 14.09 -26.17 19.74
N ASP A 275 14.85 -27.27 19.62
CA ASP A 275 15.14 -28.10 18.44
C ASP A 275 13.86 -28.79 17.89
N LYS A 276 13.71 -28.85 16.55
CA LYS A 276 13.03 -29.89 15.70
C LYS A 276 11.63 -30.39 16.16
N THR A 277 10.51 -30.32 15.42
CA THR A 277 10.17 -30.32 13.99
C THR A 277 8.68 -29.99 13.85
N LEU A 278 8.26 -29.16 12.89
CA LEU A 278 6.91 -29.11 12.32
C LEU A 278 6.96 -28.79 10.82
N GLN A 279 7.03 -29.86 10.03
CA GLN A 279 7.09 -29.79 8.58
C GLN A 279 5.69 -29.47 8.01
N GLY A 280 5.34 -28.18 7.96
CA GLY A 280 4.25 -27.66 7.13
C GLY A 280 4.81 -27.29 5.76
N ALA A 281 4.51 -28.10 4.74
CA ALA A 281 5.04 -27.92 3.39
C ALA A 281 4.30 -26.81 2.62
N LEU A 282 4.81 -25.59 2.71
CA LEU A 282 4.68 -24.60 1.65
C LEU A 282 6.06 -24.40 1.01
N ASP A 283 6.54 -25.43 0.31
CA ASP A 283 7.86 -25.46 -0.34
C ASP A 283 8.01 -24.36 -1.43
N ALA A 284 6.92 -23.71 -1.83
CA ALA A 284 6.90 -22.66 -2.85
C ALA A 284 7.72 -21.40 -2.47
N TYR A 285 7.91 -21.13 -1.17
CA TYR A 285 8.63 -19.94 -0.71
C TYR A 285 9.99 -20.25 -0.06
N GLY A 286 10.43 -21.51 -0.10
CA GLY A 286 11.72 -21.99 0.41
C GLY A 286 11.70 -22.40 1.88
N PRO A 287 12.73 -23.16 2.34
CA PRO A 287 12.77 -23.70 3.71
C PRO A 287 13.06 -22.61 4.76
N SER A 288 12.38 -22.68 5.90
CA SER A 288 12.74 -21.94 7.12
C SER A 288 13.85 -22.67 7.88
N PRO A 289 14.83 -21.96 8.47
CA PRO A 289 15.83 -22.58 9.35
C PRO A 289 15.22 -23.04 10.68
N ASP A 290 14.08 -22.49 11.08
CA ASP A 290 13.30 -22.92 12.23
C ASP A 290 12.16 -23.83 11.75
N PRO A 291 12.11 -25.10 12.16
CA PRO A 291 11.10 -26.03 11.68
C PRO A 291 9.71 -25.80 12.29
N LEU A 292 9.52 -24.80 13.16
CA LEU A 292 8.21 -24.39 13.66
C LEU A 292 7.58 -23.25 12.83
N TYR A 293 8.34 -22.69 11.89
CA TYR A 293 7.89 -21.59 11.05
C TYR A 293 8.12 -21.93 9.58
N THR A 294 7.32 -21.33 8.71
CA THR A 294 7.52 -21.41 7.26
C THR A 294 7.16 -20.08 6.64
N PHE A 295 7.64 -19.83 5.43
CA PHE A 295 7.33 -18.61 4.68
C PHE A 295 6.12 -18.83 3.78
N SER A 296 5.26 -17.82 3.71
CA SER A 296 4.17 -17.76 2.73
C SER A 296 3.95 -16.31 2.28
N SER A 297 3.36 -16.11 1.12
CA SER A 297 2.96 -14.78 0.64
C SER A 297 1.59 -14.83 -0.04
N GLY A 298 0.97 -13.66 -0.19
CA GLY A 298 -0.37 -13.50 -0.77
C GLY A 298 -1.31 -12.67 0.11
N THR A 299 -2.48 -12.32 -0.43
CA THR A 299 -3.52 -11.62 0.33
C THR A 299 -4.02 -12.42 1.53
N SER A 300 -3.89 -13.75 1.49
CA SER A 300 -4.09 -14.65 2.63
C SER A 300 -3.14 -14.40 3.80
N MET A 301 -1.97 -13.79 3.59
CA MET A 301 -1.05 -13.40 4.68
C MET A 301 -1.29 -11.96 5.12
N ALA A 302 -1.74 -11.08 4.23
CA ALA A 302 -2.12 -9.70 4.59
C ALA A 302 -3.40 -9.64 5.45
N THR A 303 -4.41 -10.44 5.12
CA THR A 303 -5.71 -10.50 5.83
C THR A 303 -5.58 -10.82 7.33
N PRO A 304 -4.84 -11.86 7.76
CA PRO A 304 -4.69 -12.18 9.18
C PRO A 304 -3.91 -11.11 9.96
N LEU A 305 -2.95 -10.43 9.33
CA LEU A 305 -2.24 -9.32 9.97
C LEU A 305 -3.21 -8.16 10.30
N VAL A 306 -4.08 -7.80 9.36
CA VAL A 306 -5.13 -6.78 9.60
C VAL A 306 -6.15 -7.27 10.64
N SER A 307 -6.48 -8.56 10.65
CA SER A 307 -7.36 -9.16 11.65
C SER A 307 -6.77 -9.07 13.07
N GLY A 308 -5.48 -9.33 13.23
CA GLY A 308 -4.74 -9.11 14.48
C GLY A 308 -4.74 -7.63 14.90
N CYS A 309 -4.51 -6.72 13.96
CA CYS A 309 -4.60 -5.27 14.22
C CYS A 309 -6.00 -4.84 14.67
N ALA A 310 -7.06 -5.38 14.06
CA ALA A 310 -8.44 -5.11 14.47
C ALA A 310 -8.74 -5.62 15.89
N ALA A 311 -8.19 -6.77 16.28
CA ALA A 311 -8.28 -7.28 17.65
C ALA A 311 -7.59 -6.34 18.64
N VAL A 312 -6.35 -5.92 18.36
CA VAL A 312 -5.62 -4.95 19.20
C VAL A 312 -6.40 -3.62 19.30
N LEU A 313 -6.88 -3.08 18.18
CA LEU A 313 -7.68 -1.85 18.17
C LEU A 313 -8.96 -1.99 19.01
N ARG A 314 -9.66 -3.12 18.88
CA ARG A 314 -10.86 -3.39 19.67
C ARG A 314 -10.56 -3.48 21.16
N GLU A 315 -9.45 -4.12 21.55
CA GLU A 315 -8.98 -4.14 22.95
C GLU A 315 -8.73 -2.72 23.46
N VAL A 316 -8.00 -1.89 22.70
CA VAL A 316 -7.70 -0.49 23.06
C VAL A 316 -8.99 0.28 23.32
N LEU A 317 -9.96 0.21 22.41
CA LEU A 317 -11.23 0.92 22.53
C LEU A 317 -12.04 0.46 23.76
N VAL A 318 -12.18 -0.85 23.95
CA VAL A 318 -12.93 -1.43 25.07
C VAL A 318 -12.31 -1.06 26.42
N ASN A 319 -10.99 -1.18 26.55
CA ASN A 319 -10.29 -0.83 27.79
C ASN A 319 -10.27 0.68 28.07
N ASN A 320 -10.63 1.52 27.08
CA ASN A 320 -10.75 2.97 27.23
C ASN A 320 -12.20 3.47 27.23
N GLY A 321 -13.17 2.59 27.52
CA GLY A 321 -14.56 2.98 27.81
C GLY A 321 -15.51 2.92 26.61
N ILE A 322 -15.05 2.44 25.46
CA ILE A 322 -15.91 2.17 24.30
C ILE A 322 -16.32 0.70 24.33
N GLU A 323 -17.37 0.38 25.10
CA GLU A 323 -17.68 -1.02 25.46
C GLU A 323 -18.00 -1.93 24.26
N LYS A 324 -18.64 -1.38 23.22
CA LYS A 324 -19.15 -2.13 22.06
C LYS A 324 -18.88 -1.38 20.75
N PRO A 325 -17.61 -1.21 20.35
CA PRO A 325 -17.29 -0.51 19.12
C PRO A 325 -17.89 -1.28 17.93
N SER A 326 -18.63 -0.58 17.06
CA SER A 326 -19.21 -1.20 15.87
C SER A 326 -18.14 -1.66 14.88
N ALA A 327 -18.51 -2.61 14.02
CA ALA A 327 -17.65 -3.02 12.90
C ALA A 327 -17.35 -1.83 11.96
N ALA A 328 -18.34 -0.93 11.77
CA ALA A 328 -18.17 0.29 11.00
C ALA A 328 -17.10 1.21 11.62
N LEU A 329 -17.11 1.38 12.96
CA LEU A 329 -16.11 2.18 13.65
C LEU A 329 -14.70 1.60 13.53
N LEU A 330 -14.53 0.29 13.76
CA LEU A 330 -13.22 -0.37 13.60
C LEU A 330 -12.69 -0.22 12.17
N LYS A 331 -13.54 -0.40 11.16
CA LYS A 331 -13.18 -0.20 9.75
C LYS A 331 -12.83 1.26 9.45
N ALA A 332 -13.60 2.21 9.97
CA ALA A 332 -13.36 3.65 9.78
C ALA A 332 -12.03 4.09 10.39
N LEU A 333 -11.70 3.63 11.59
CA LEU A 333 -10.44 3.94 12.27
C LEU A 333 -9.23 3.38 11.50
N LEU A 334 -9.30 2.13 11.07
CA LEU A 334 -8.23 1.51 10.27
C LEU A 334 -8.00 2.24 8.93
N ILE A 335 -9.09 2.64 8.26
CA ILE A 335 -9.03 3.38 6.98
C ILE A 335 -8.53 4.82 7.18
N ASN A 336 -9.00 5.50 8.23
CA ASN A 336 -8.58 6.88 8.52
C ASN A 336 -7.10 6.93 8.94
N GLY A 337 -6.64 5.93 9.70
CA GLY A 337 -5.24 5.79 10.12
C GLY A 337 -4.30 5.24 9.04
N ALA A 338 -4.81 4.70 7.94
CA ALA A 338 -3.99 4.09 6.90
C ALA A 338 -3.01 5.10 6.25
N PHE A 339 -1.80 4.60 5.97
CA PHE A 339 -0.72 5.29 5.27
C PHE A 339 -0.87 5.10 3.76
N THR A 340 -0.84 6.19 3.00
CA THR A 340 -1.08 6.18 1.56
C THR A 340 0.20 5.74 0.83
N LEU A 341 0.17 4.68 0.02
CA LEU A 341 1.39 4.19 -0.66
C LEU A 341 1.62 4.92 -1.98
N HIS A 342 0.54 5.19 -2.72
CA HIS A 342 0.54 6.04 -3.91
C HIS A 342 -0.44 7.20 -3.68
N HIS A 343 -0.06 8.42 -4.05
CA HIS A 343 -0.68 9.69 -3.62
C HIS A 343 -2.15 9.92 -4.09
N ALA A 344 -2.87 8.88 -4.52
CA ALA A 344 -4.29 8.89 -4.87
C ALA A 344 -4.95 7.52 -4.61
N HIS A 345 -6.25 7.52 -4.26
CA HIS A 345 -7.03 6.30 -4.14
C HIS A 345 -7.00 5.49 -5.44
N SER A 346 -6.40 4.30 -5.37
CA SER A 346 -6.32 3.38 -6.50
C SER A 346 -6.99 2.06 -6.15
N ALA A 347 -7.54 1.38 -7.16
CA ALA A 347 -8.03 0.01 -6.99
C ALA A 347 -6.92 -0.98 -6.56
N LYS A 348 -5.64 -0.57 -6.64
CA LYS A 348 -4.47 -1.37 -6.27
C LYS A 348 -4.17 -1.34 -4.77
N GLU A 349 -4.46 -0.23 -4.07
CA GLU A 349 -4.14 -0.07 -2.64
C GLU A 349 -5.35 0.29 -1.75
N GLY A 350 -6.50 0.61 -2.35
CA GLY A 350 -7.68 1.10 -1.64
C GLY A 350 -7.41 2.43 -0.91
N PHE A 351 -7.54 2.39 0.41
CA PHE A 351 -7.29 3.55 1.28
C PHE A 351 -5.87 3.58 1.88
N GLY A 352 -4.99 2.69 1.42
CA GLY A 352 -3.60 2.61 1.87
C GLY A 352 -3.33 1.46 2.83
N ARG A 353 -2.09 1.39 3.31
CA ARG A 353 -1.60 0.36 4.23
C ARG A 353 -2.02 0.68 5.65
N VAL A 354 -2.51 -0.31 6.40
CA VAL A 354 -2.83 -0.15 7.82
C VAL A 354 -1.62 0.37 8.61
N ASN A 355 -1.84 1.43 9.37
CA ASN A 355 -0.95 1.92 10.42
C ASN A 355 -1.76 1.97 11.72
N LEU A 356 -1.52 1.02 12.60
CA LEU A 356 -2.33 0.82 13.80
C LEU A 356 -2.15 1.96 14.82
N ASN A 357 -0.94 2.52 14.93
CA ASN A 357 -0.68 3.68 15.77
C ASN A 357 -1.55 4.88 15.36
N ASN A 358 -1.64 5.14 14.05
CA ASN A 358 -2.49 6.18 13.49
C ASN A 358 -4.00 5.87 13.59
N ALA A 359 -4.38 4.59 13.58
CA ALA A 359 -5.78 4.17 13.71
C ALA A 359 -6.31 4.30 15.15
N ILE A 360 -5.45 4.41 16.16
CA ILE A 360 -5.85 4.58 17.55
C ILE A 360 -6.25 6.03 17.81
N ILE A 361 -7.55 6.24 17.92
CA ILE A 361 -8.13 7.52 18.36
C ILE A 361 -8.93 7.25 19.63
N LEU A 362 -8.57 7.94 20.71
CA LEU A 362 -9.28 7.93 21.97
C LEU A 362 -9.94 9.29 22.18
N PRO A 363 -11.28 9.37 22.27
CA PRO A 363 -11.98 10.64 22.41
C PRO A 363 -11.45 11.45 23.60
N ASN A 364 -11.18 12.73 23.39
CA ASN A 364 -10.63 13.67 24.37
C ASN A 364 -9.21 13.35 24.89
N LYS A 365 -8.53 12.36 24.28
CA LYS A 365 -7.13 12.02 24.60
C LYS A 365 -6.22 12.16 23.38
N THR A 366 -6.74 11.88 22.19
CA THR A 366 -6.02 12.11 20.93
C THR A 366 -6.28 13.53 20.46
N GLU A 367 -5.23 14.36 20.43
CA GLU A 367 -5.35 15.73 19.96
C GLU A 367 -5.74 15.79 18.48
N HIS A 368 -6.59 16.76 18.13
CA HIS A 368 -7.01 17.05 16.76
C HIS A 368 -7.60 15.86 15.96
N ALA A 369 -8.06 14.83 16.66
CA ALA A 369 -8.71 13.66 16.08
C ALA A 369 -9.92 13.24 16.93
N GLY A 370 -10.82 12.47 16.33
CA GLY A 370 -11.99 11.98 17.03
C GLY A 370 -12.86 11.08 16.16
N PHE A 371 -13.93 10.58 16.76
CA PHE A 371 -14.93 9.82 16.04
C PHE A 371 -16.32 9.99 16.64
N VAL A 372 -17.34 9.64 15.86
CA VAL A 372 -18.74 9.57 16.26
C VAL A 372 -19.33 8.27 15.73
N GLU A 373 -19.95 7.48 16.61
CA GLU A 373 -20.91 6.46 16.19
C GLU A 373 -22.27 7.14 16.03
N GLY A 374 -22.60 7.46 14.78
CA GLY A 374 -23.79 8.21 14.42
C GLY A 374 -25.04 7.40 14.69
N ARG A 375 -25.97 7.93 15.51
CA ARG A 375 -27.30 7.32 15.60
C ARG A 375 -27.93 7.26 14.19
N PRO A 376 -28.83 6.31 13.94
CA PRO A 376 -29.35 6.09 12.60
C PRO A 376 -29.98 7.35 11.96
N LEU A 377 -29.71 7.56 10.67
CA LEU A 377 -30.37 8.54 9.81
C LEU A 377 -31.52 7.86 9.07
N LYS A 378 -32.65 8.54 8.94
CA LYS A 378 -33.77 8.12 8.10
C LYS A 378 -33.61 8.63 6.68
N ASP A 379 -34.49 8.17 5.81
CA ASP A 379 -34.55 8.60 4.42
C ASP A 379 -34.99 10.07 4.25
N ARG A 380 -34.99 10.57 3.01
CA ARG A 380 -35.42 11.93 2.60
C ARG A 380 -34.49 13.07 3.01
N GLY A 381 -33.18 12.86 2.95
CA GLY A 381 -32.21 13.94 3.14
C GLY A 381 -31.92 14.26 4.61
N GLU A 382 -32.33 13.41 5.56
CA GLU A 382 -31.94 13.60 6.97
C GLU A 382 -30.40 13.67 7.05
N SER A 383 -29.91 14.65 7.79
CA SER A 383 -28.48 14.88 7.94
C SER A 383 -28.11 15.15 9.38
N ARG A 384 -26.83 14.95 9.67
CA ARG A 384 -26.21 15.32 10.92
C ARG A 384 -24.90 16.01 10.66
N THR A 385 -24.73 17.14 11.33
CA THR A 385 -23.56 18.00 11.20
C THR A 385 -22.84 18.09 12.53
N ILE A 386 -21.52 17.94 12.49
CA ILE A 386 -20.63 18.26 13.60
C ILE A 386 -19.72 19.40 13.18
N ALA A 387 -19.35 20.26 14.13
CA ALA A 387 -18.36 21.30 13.91
C ALA A 387 -16.98 20.81 14.36
N LEU A 388 -15.99 20.89 13.48
CA LEU A 388 -14.58 20.65 13.80
C LEU A 388 -13.82 21.98 13.78
N THR A 389 -12.76 22.07 14.57
CA THR A 389 -11.86 23.24 14.54
C THR A 389 -10.54 22.82 13.92
N ILE A 390 -10.18 23.43 12.79
CA ILE A 390 -8.89 23.29 12.16
C ILE A 390 -7.91 24.23 12.89
N PRO A 391 -6.88 23.70 13.56
CA PRO A 391 -5.87 24.49 14.24
C PRO A 391 -4.88 25.11 13.25
N PRO A 392 -4.09 26.12 13.67
CA PRO A 392 -2.94 26.56 12.88
C PRO A 392 -1.89 25.44 12.77
N ALA A 393 -1.11 25.44 11.68
CA ALA A 393 -0.04 24.46 11.46
C ALA A 393 1.05 24.44 12.55
N SER A 394 1.16 25.49 13.35
CA SER A 394 2.07 25.59 14.50
C SER A 394 1.61 24.80 15.72
N ALA A 395 0.32 24.44 15.80
CA ALA A 395 -0.23 23.63 16.87
C ALA A 395 -0.22 22.12 16.56
N LEU A 396 0.23 21.73 15.37
CA LEU A 396 0.32 20.33 14.94
C LEU A 396 1.78 19.86 14.98
N GLU A 397 2.02 18.69 15.56
CA GLU A 397 3.32 18.03 15.52
C GLU A 397 3.66 17.56 14.10
N ALA A 398 4.89 17.84 13.64
CA ALA A 398 5.40 17.29 12.39
C ALA A 398 5.84 15.84 12.63
N LYS A 399 5.21 14.87 11.95
CA LYS A 399 5.53 13.45 12.13
C LYS A 399 6.82 13.02 11.44
N GLU A 400 7.33 13.76 10.45
CA GLU A 400 8.61 13.47 9.79
C GLU A 400 9.40 14.73 9.38
N ALA A 401 10.73 14.58 9.32
CA ALA A 401 11.69 15.66 9.01
C ALA A 401 11.69 16.12 7.53
N SER A 402 10.96 15.43 6.64
CA SER A 402 10.85 15.78 5.21
C SER A 402 9.51 16.42 4.82
N ALA A 403 8.62 16.72 5.78
CA ALA A 403 7.40 17.47 5.51
C ALA A 403 7.76 18.92 5.18
N SER A 404 8.04 19.19 3.91
CA SER A 404 7.95 20.56 3.40
C SER A 404 6.51 21.04 3.60
N ASP A 405 6.44 22.27 4.10
CA ASP A 405 5.28 23.15 4.14
C ASP A 405 4.35 23.05 5.36
N ASN A 406 4.00 24.23 5.87
CA ASN A 406 3.01 24.47 6.92
C ASN A 406 1.57 24.13 6.46
N VAL A 407 1.41 23.05 5.69
CA VAL A 407 0.13 22.59 5.15
C VAL A 407 -0.59 21.79 6.21
N VAL A 408 -1.84 22.18 6.45
CA VAL A 408 -2.77 21.44 7.32
C VAL A 408 -3.65 20.56 6.44
N THR A 409 -3.77 19.30 6.81
CA THR A 409 -4.62 18.33 6.11
C THR A 409 -5.69 17.82 7.05
N LEU A 410 -6.96 17.92 6.63
CA LEU A 410 -8.08 17.26 7.28
C LEU A 410 -8.39 15.95 6.56
N LYS A 411 -8.38 14.84 7.30
CA LYS A 411 -8.83 13.53 6.81
C LYS A 411 -10.09 13.10 7.54
N VAL A 412 -11.21 12.96 6.83
CA VAL A 412 -12.50 12.51 7.37
C VAL A 412 -12.93 11.23 6.67
N THR A 413 -13.37 10.23 7.41
CA THR A 413 -13.79 8.93 6.88
C THR A 413 -15.15 8.54 7.45
N LEU A 414 -16.11 8.33 6.56
CA LEU A 414 -17.43 7.79 6.82
C LEU A 414 -17.45 6.31 6.44
N VAL A 415 -17.96 5.45 7.32
CA VAL A 415 -18.21 4.03 7.05
C VAL A 415 -19.56 3.64 7.60
N TYR A 416 -20.30 2.81 6.87
CA TYR A 416 -21.52 2.19 7.35
C TYR A 416 -21.65 0.74 6.87
N THR A 417 -22.26 -0.11 7.70
CA THR A 417 -22.60 -1.47 7.31
C THR A 417 -23.91 -1.44 6.53
N ASP A 418 -23.79 -1.38 5.21
CA ASP A 418 -24.94 -1.39 4.32
C ASP A 418 -25.65 -2.76 4.35
N ARG A 419 -26.92 -2.77 4.00
CA ARG A 419 -27.69 -4.03 3.95
C ARG A 419 -27.20 -4.89 2.76
N PRO A 420 -27.38 -6.21 2.81
CA PRO A 420 -27.03 -7.08 1.69
C PRO A 420 -27.76 -6.71 0.38
N GLY A 421 -27.03 -6.70 -0.72
CA GLY A 421 -27.53 -6.48 -2.07
C GLY A 421 -26.41 -6.47 -3.10
N GLU A 422 -26.75 -6.57 -4.39
CA GLU A 422 -25.75 -6.59 -5.48
C GLU A 422 -25.02 -5.25 -5.65
N GLY A 423 -25.66 -4.14 -5.27
CA GLY A 423 -25.07 -2.82 -5.27
C GLY A 423 -25.39 -2.09 -3.97
N LEU A 424 -24.97 -0.82 -3.89
CA LEU A 424 -25.24 0.04 -2.74
C LEU A 424 -26.75 0.19 -2.53
N GLN A 425 -27.22 -0.18 -1.34
CA GLN A 425 -28.64 -0.16 -0.98
C GLN A 425 -28.99 1.16 -0.32
N ASN A 426 -28.28 1.53 0.74
CA ASN A 426 -28.38 2.83 1.40
C ASN A 426 -27.23 3.74 0.94
N ASP A 427 -27.54 5.00 0.64
CA ASP A 427 -26.61 6.01 0.15
C ASP A 427 -26.51 7.14 1.19
N LEU A 428 -25.40 7.16 1.93
CA LEU A 428 -25.01 8.23 2.84
C LEU A 428 -23.83 8.99 2.25
N ASN A 429 -23.93 10.31 2.27
CA ASN A 429 -22.93 11.22 1.70
C ASN A 429 -22.15 11.91 2.82
N LEU A 430 -20.84 11.98 2.67
CA LEU A 430 -19.93 12.76 3.47
C LEU A 430 -19.68 14.12 2.80
N ILE A 431 -19.92 15.20 3.55
CA ILE A 431 -19.72 16.58 3.09
C ILE A 431 -18.87 17.30 4.13
N VAL A 432 -17.82 17.99 3.69
CA VAL A 432 -17.09 18.95 4.54
C VAL A 432 -17.27 20.33 3.93
N LYS A 433 -17.63 21.32 4.75
CA LYS A 433 -17.82 22.71 4.36
C LYS A 433 -16.94 23.66 5.17
N THR A 434 -16.23 24.54 4.49
CA THR A 434 -15.41 25.60 5.11
C THR A 434 -16.21 26.89 5.32
N PRO A 435 -15.72 27.84 6.17
CA PRO A 435 -16.43 29.09 6.46
C PRO A 435 -16.73 29.98 5.25
N ASP A 436 -15.88 29.92 4.23
CA ASP A 436 -16.02 30.64 2.96
C ASP A 436 -17.03 29.97 2.00
N GLY A 437 -17.60 28.83 2.40
CA GLY A 437 -18.67 28.14 1.69
C GLY A 437 -18.21 27.06 0.72
N ILE A 438 -16.89 26.79 0.62
CA ILE A 438 -16.36 25.72 -0.23
C ILE A 438 -16.73 24.36 0.37
N GLU A 439 -17.16 23.43 -0.47
CA GLU A 439 -17.53 22.07 -0.09
C GLU A 439 -16.62 21.04 -0.77
N ARG A 440 -16.35 19.93 -0.06
CA ARG A 440 -15.82 18.70 -0.66
C ARG A 440 -16.71 17.54 -0.28
N HIS A 441 -16.84 16.58 -1.20
CA HIS A 441 -17.65 15.39 -1.03
C HIS A 441 -16.78 14.12 -0.97
N GLY A 442 -17.26 13.11 -0.25
CA GLY A 442 -16.57 11.84 -0.10
C GLY A 442 -16.18 11.20 -1.42
N ASN A 443 -14.90 10.83 -1.56
CA ASN A 443 -14.31 10.19 -2.73
C ASN A 443 -14.36 11.01 -4.04
N MET A 444 -14.73 12.30 -4.01
CA MET A 444 -14.92 13.13 -5.21
C MET A 444 -13.76 14.10 -5.48
N GLY A 445 -12.77 14.18 -4.58
CA GLY A 445 -11.69 15.16 -4.69
C GLY A 445 -12.25 16.59 -4.62
N THR A 446 -12.23 17.30 -5.75
CA THR A 446 -12.79 18.65 -5.90
C THR A 446 -14.09 18.67 -6.71
N ALA A 447 -14.60 17.52 -7.14
CA ALA A 447 -15.82 17.43 -7.92
C ALA A 447 -17.06 17.68 -7.05
N GLU A 448 -18.11 18.25 -7.64
CA GLU A 448 -19.34 18.62 -6.94
C GLU A 448 -20.35 17.46 -6.84
N GLU A 449 -20.10 16.37 -7.55
CA GLU A 449 -20.91 15.15 -7.47
C GLU A 449 -20.74 14.44 -6.13
N PHE A 450 -21.37 13.28 -6.00
CA PHE A 450 -21.35 12.45 -4.81
C PHE A 450 -21.04 11.01 -5.19
N ASP A 451 -20.43 10.27 -4.26
CA ASP A 451 -20.28 8.82 -4.40
C ASP A 451 -21.65 8.14 -4.36
N ARG A 452 -21.85 7.18 -5.26
CA ARG A 452 -23.09 6.39 -5.40
C ARG A 452 -22.86 4.89 -5.34
N TYR A 453 -21.62 4.48 -5.07
CA TYR A 453 -21.15 3.10 -5.20
C TYR A 453 -20.56 2.56 -3.91
N ASN A 454 -20.00 3.43 -3.06
CA ASN A 454 -19.24 3.00 -1.89
C ASN A 454 -19.99 3.26 -0.58
N ASN A 455 -19.97 2.27 0.32
CA ASN A 455 -20.35 2.44 1.72
C ASN A 455 -19.20 2.93 2.63
N VAL A 456 -18.14 3.42 1.98
CA VAL A 456 -17.00 4.09 2.59
C VAL A 456 -16.73 5.35 1.79
N GLU A 457 -16.77 6.48 2.46
CA GLU A 457 -16.47 7.78 1.85
C GLU A 457 -15.36 8.47 2.64
N GLN A 458 -14.31 8.94 1.95
CA GLN A 458 -13.21 9.67 2.56
C GLN A 458 -13.00 11.02 1.88
N ILE A 459 -12.74 12.04 2.69
CA ILE A 459 -12.24 13.34 2.24
C ILE A 459 -10.86 13.52 2.83
N VAL A 460 -9.87 13.71 1.95
CA VAL A 460 -8.54 14.20 2.30
C VAL A 460 -8.42 15.62 1.75
N TRP A 461 -8.51 16.61 2.63
CA TRP A 461 -8.47 18.02 2.26
C TRP A 461 -7.13 18.63 2.71
N ARG A 462 -6.17 18.64 1.77
CA ARG A 462 -4.87 19.32 1.94
C ARG A 462 -5.05 20.83 1.80
N ASP A 463 -4.23 21.57 2.54
CA ASP A 463 -4.26 23.04 2.62
C ASP A 463 -5.65 23.57 3.02
N ILE A 464 -6.27 22.89 3.98
CA ILE A 464 -7.57 23.31 4.51
C ILE A 464 -7.38 24.56 5.40
N PRO A 465 -8.17 25.62 5.21
CA PRO A 465 -8.00 26.86 5.98
C PRO A 465 -8.27 26.62 7.48
N GLN A 466 -7.50 27.33 8.31
CA GLN A 466 -7.73 27.39 9.75
C GLN A 466 -9.14 27.94 10.03
N GLY A 467 -9.83 27.35 11.01
CA GLY A 467 -11.15 27.81 11.45
C GLY A 467 -12.12 26.69 11.71
N LYS A 468 -13.40 27.04 11.85
CA LYS A 468 -14.46 26.06 12.07
C LYS A 468 -14.92 25.50 10.73
N VAL A 469 -14.93 24.17 10.60
CA VAL A 469 -15.50 23.49 9.44
C VAL A 469 -16.69 22.65 9.87
N GLU A 470 -17.67 22.52 8.99
CA GLU A 470 -18.85 21.70 9.21
C GLU A 470 -18.65 20.36 8.50
N VAL A 471 -18.80 19.26 9.22
CA VAL A 471 -18.77 17.91 8.66
C VAL A 471 -20.17 17.33 8.76
N THR A 472 -20.77 17.07 7.60
CA THR A 472 -22.15 16.61 7.48
C THR A 472 -22.19 15.21 6.90
N VAL A 473 -22.97 14.33 7.54
CA VAL A 473 -23.38 13.04 6.97
C VAL A 473 -24.85 13.16 6.59
N ARG A 474 -25.17 12.95 5.31
CA ARG A 474 -26.52 13.12 4.76
C ARG A 474 -27.02 11.84 4.11
N ALA A 475 -28.20 11.39 4.50
CA ALA A 475 -28.92 10.28 3.87
C ALA A 475 -29.56 10.73 2.55
N ALA A 476 -28.91 10.45 1.41
CA ALA A 476 -29.53 10.69 0.10
C ALA A 476 -30.63 9.66 -0.20
N ARG A 477 -30.40 8.40 0.19
CA ARG A 477 -31.39 7.33 0.07
C ARG A 477 -31.20 6.31 1.18
N VAL A 478 -32.25 5.98 1.91
CA VAL A 478 -32.25 4.84 2.83
C VAL A 478 -33.45 3.96 2.53
N LEU A 479 -33.21 2.74 2.05
CA LEU A 479 -34.26 1.81 1.62
C LEU A 479 -34.99 1.12 2.79
N THR A 480 -34.51 1.32 4.01
CA THR A 480 -35.15 0.84 5.24
C THR A 480 -35.39 2.01 6.19
N ASN A 481 -36.06 1.78 7.32
CA ASN A 481 -36.45 2.86 8.23
C ASN A 481 -35.28 3.78 8.62
N GLN A 482 -34.05 3.25 8.78
CA GLN A 482 -32.88 4.03 9.21
C GLN A 482 -31.54 3.30 8.94
N GLN A 483 -30.44 4.05 8.80
CA GLN A 483 -29.05 3.55 8.66
C GLN A 483 -28.12 4.24 9.66
N ASP A 484 -27.40 3.48 10.48
CA ASP A 484 -26.32 3.97 11.34
C ASP A 484 -24.99 4.09 10.58
N TYR A 485 -24.03 4.79 11.19
CA TYR A 485 -22.73 5.03 10.57
C TYR A 485 -21.66 5.30 11.63
N ALA A 486 -20.39 5.16 11.23
CA ALA A 486 -19.25 5.66 11.97
C ALA A 486 -18.56 6.77 11.16
N LEU A 487 -18.21 7.85 11.84
CA LEU A 487 -17.47 8.98 11.28
C LEU A 487 -16.19 9.16 12.09
N VAL A 488 -15.04 9.17 11.43
CA VAL A 488 -13.72 9.35 12.04
C VAL A 488 -13.03 10.54 11.38
N TRP A 489 -12.34 11.37 12.15
CA TRP A 489 -11.54 12.46 11.60
C TRP A 489 -10.20 12.60 12.30
N ARG A 490 -9.26 13.21 11.58
CA ARG A 490 -8.00 13.71 12.12
C ARG A 490 -7.51 14.91 11.33
N VAL A 491 -6.80 15.80 12.02
CA VAL A 491 -6.06 16.89 11.41
C VAL A 491 -4.57 16.64 11.60
N ILE A 492 -3.81 16.70 10.52
CA ILE A 492 -2.38 16.41 10.50
C ILE A 492 -1.62 17.52 9.76
N LYS A 493 -0.32 17.62 10.05
CA LYS A 493 0.61 18.49 9.32
C LYS A 493 1.24 17.70 8.17
N GLY A 494 1.10 18.20 6.94
CA GLY A 494 1.63 17.57 5.73
C GLY A 494 0.74 16.43 5.20
N GLU A 495 1.39 15.45 4.57
CA GLU A 495 0.75 14.28 3.94
C GLU A 495 1.04 13.01 4.74
N GLU A 496 0.12 12.03 4.69
CA GLU A 496 0.30 10.67 5.22
C GLU A 496 0.00 9.62 4.15
#